data_AF-A0A951RIK6-F1
#
_entry.id   AF-A0A951RIK6-F1
#
_cell.length_a   1.000
_cell.length_b   1.000
_cell.length_c   1.000
_cell.angle_alpha   90.00
_cell.angle_beta   90.00
_cell.angle_gamma   90.00
#
_symmetry.space_group_name_H-M   'P 1'
#
loop_
_entity.id
_entity.type
_entity.pdbx_description
1 polymer ?
#
loop_
_entity_poly.entity_id
_entity_poly.type
_entity_poly.pdbx_seq_one_letter_code
_entity_poly.pdbx_strand_id
1 'polypeptide(L)'
;MKSCIHTFCLFLTFLLPHQFALSQVDEVDGPHFFTAMKTTANSIQRFYFIPGANYYGKQAPNIFNITLCSYLEGLLGNDFKIIDEPLSKLPLANVGWALLHGQQPVRHPDKNRKVRLAFNRIIDDTTDQTDQITIISSSFGSVLASQLAIKLALHYESETLQPEINLIFGASMVNKDSALFQELKKLQQKELINYIVYDELQDPGDNVTGMCGKSMLQAFSNAFRMTCVFGGNYLGQPSILNNHPYKGHIHWQRTQSMDKGKEFVRVILIDYELAGPQVKERALEVLSPDR
;
A
#
# COMPACT_ATOMS: atom_id res chain seq x y z
N MET A 1 23.93 4.26 16.99
CA MET A 1 23.14 5.33 16.33
C MET A 1 23.93 6.32 15.46
N LYS A 2 25.24 6.58 15.69
CA LYS A 2 26.02 7.52 14.85
C LYS A 2 26.36 7.03 13.42
N SER A 3 26.22 5.73 13.15
CA SER A 3 26.61 5.13 11.86
C SER A 3 25.54 5.20 10.74
N CYS A 4 24.24 5.25 11.06
CA CYS A 4 23.19 5.31 10.03
C CYS A 4 23.03 6.70 9.38
N ILE A 5 23.42 7.77 10.07
CA ILE A 5 23.29 9.14 9.55
C ILE A 5 24.27 9.39 8.39
N HIS A 6 25.48 8.82 8.46
CA HIS A 6 26.47 8.99 7.40
C HIS A 6 26.06 8.30 6.09
N THR A 7 25.50 7.09 6.15
CA THR A 7 25.11 6.34 4.93
C THR A 7 23.90 6.96 4.22
N PHE A 8 22.95 7.52 4.96
CA PHE A 8 21.78 8.19 4.37
C PHE A 8 22.14 9.54 3.73
N CYS A 9 23.03 10.33 4.36
CA CYS A 9 23.53 11.57 3.77
C CYS A 9 24.41 11.33 2.52
N LEU A 10 25.26 10.29 2.51
CA LEU A 10 26.13 9.96 1.37
C LEU A 10 25.36 9.59 0.10
N PHE A 11 24.18 8.98 0.23
CA PHE A 11 23.32 8.64 -0.92
C PHE A 11 22.64 9.88 -1.54
N LEU A 12 22.39 10.92 -0.75
CA LEU A 12 21.73 12.16 -1.17
C LEU A 12 22.69 13.18 -1.82
N THR A 13 23.99 13.12 -1.51
CA THR A 13 24.99 14.08 -2.03
C THR A 13 25.37 13.92 -3.50
N PHE A 14 25.01 12.82 -4.17
CA PHE A 14 25.47 12.55 -5.55
C PHE A 14 24.48 12.91 -6.67
N LEU A 15 23.28 13.41 -6.38
CA LEU A 15 22.23 13.54 -7.40
C LEU A 15 21.39 14.82 -7.27
N LEU A 16 22.00 16.01 -7.38
CA LEU A 16 21.25 17.26 -7.58
C LEU A 16 21.98 18.25 -8.49
N PRO A 17 21.40 18.62 -9.65
CA PRO A 17 21.51 19.96 -10.21
C PRO A 17 20.24 20.79 -9.95
N HIS A 18 20.45 22.10 -9.80
CA HIS A 18 19.47 23.15 -9.50
C HIS A 18 18.31 23.27 -10.49
N GLN A 19 17.09 23.48 -9.98
CA GLN A 19 16.26 24.70 -10.17
C GLN A 19 14.84 24.53 -9.58
N PHE A 20 14.29 25.61 -9.03
CA PHE A 20 13.00 25.69 -8.34
C PHE A 20 11.89 26.23 -9.26
N ALA A 21 10.67 25.70 -9.11
CA ALA A 21 9.42 26.44 -9.28
C ALA A 21 8.29 25.75 -8.48
N LEU A 22 7.49 26.52 -7.74
CA LEU A 22 6.33 26.09 -6.96
C LEU A 22 5.06 26.23 -7.79
N SER A 23 4.13 25.29 -7.69
CA SER A 23 2.74 25.44 -8.16
C SER A 23 1.74 25.01 -7.08
N GLN A 24 0.58 25.67 -7.12
CA GLN A 24 -0.49 25.66 -6.12
C GLN A 24 -1.31 24.35 -6.10
N VAL A 25 -2.03 24.17 -4.99
CA VAL A 25 -2.87 23.03 -4.63
C VAL A 25 -4.32 23.40 -4.90
N ASP A 26 -5.06 22.54 -5.60
CA ASP A 26 -6.52 22.63 -5.78
C ASP A 26 -7.24 21.38 -5.23
N GLU A 27 -8.55 21.56 -5.06
CA GLU A 27 -9.54 20.89 -4.21
C GLU A 27 -9.73 19.37 -4.31
N VAL A 28 -10.32 18.82 -3.24
CA VAL A 28 -10.63 17.40 -2.99
C VAL A 28 -12.07 17.10 -3.44
N ASP A 29 -12.24 16.16 -4.37
CA ASP A 29 -13.54 15.64 -4.80
C ASP A 29 -14.20 14.75 -3.72
N GLY A 30 -15.52 14.91 -3.57
CA GLY A 30 -16.38 14.23 -2.59
C GLY A 30 -16.74 12.77 -2.91
N PRO A 31 -17.57 12.12 -2.06
CA PRO A 31 -17.71 10.67 -2.04
C PRO A 31 -18.61 10.14 -3.16
N HIS A 32 -18.13 9.12 -3.86
CA HIS A 32 -18.91 8.32 -4.80
C HIS A 32 -19.84 7.34 -4.04
N PHE A 33 -21.12 7.33 -4.43
CA PHE A 33 -22.14 6.45 -3.88
C PHE A 33 -21.87 4.96 -4.19
N PHE A 34 -21.95 4.12 -3.15
CA PHE A 34 -21.78 2.67 -3.22
C PHE A 34 -22.94 1.99 -3.95
N THR A 35 -22.63 1.17 -4.95
CA THR A 35 -23.57 0.19 -5.53
C THR A 35 -23.25 -1.19 -4.94
N ALA A 36 -24.25 -1.86 -4.36
CA ALA A 36 -24.09 -3.17 -3.75
C ALA A 36 -23.64 -4.23 -4.77
N MET A 37 -22.70 -5.10 -4.35
CA MET A 37 -22.11 -6.13 -5.20
C MET A 37 -23.14 -7.11 -5.76
N LYS A 38 -22.90 -7.53 -7.01
CA LYS A 38 -23.53 -8.70 -7.61
C LYS A 38 -22.53 -9.86 -7.55
N THR A 39 -22.29 -10.39 -6.36
CA THR A 39 -21.44 -11.58 -6.17
C THR A 39 -22.08 -12.74 -6.93
N THR A 40 -21.42 -13.22 -7.99
CA THR A 40 -21.86 -14.45 -8.65
C THR A 40 -21.46 -15.62 -7.76
N ALA A 41 -22.37 -16.57 -7.55
CA ALA A 41 -22.29 -17.58 -6.50
C ALA A 41 -21.09 -18.58 -6.57
N ASN A 42 -20.14 -18.38 -7.50
CA ASN A 42 -19.03 -19.30 -7.77
C ASN A 42 -17.64 -18.62 -7.86
N SER A 43 -17.48 -17.32 -7.63
CA SER A 43 -16.14 -16.70 -7.68
C SER A 43 -15.37 -16.95 -6.38
N ILE A 44 -14.15 -17.49 -6.49
CA ILE A 44 -13.24 -17.65 -5.35
C ILE A 44 -12.62 -16.29 -5.05
N GLN A 45 -12.67 -15.88 -3.78
CA GLN A 45 -12.08 -14.63 -3.32
C GLN A 45 -10.71 -14.89 -2.72
N ARG A 46 -9.68 -14.22 -3.24
CA ARG A 46 -8.30 -14.36 -2.77
C ARG A 46 -7.79 -13.03 -2.24
N PHE A 47 -7.19 -13.05 -1.06
CA PHE A 47 -6.68 -11.88 -0.37
C PHE A 47 -5.17 -11.99 -0.19
N TYR A 48 -4.45 -10.97 -0.65
CA TYR A 48 -3.00 -10.90 -0.58
C TYR A 48 -2.57 -9.65 0.18
N PHE A 49 -1.79 -9.82 1.24
CA PHE A 49 -1.19 -8.70 1.96
C PHE A 49 0.27 -8.47 1.55
N ILE A 50 0.58 -7.27 1.05
CA ILE A 50 1.94 -6.81 0.77
C ILE A 50 2.35 -5.82 1.86
N PRO A 51 3.23 -6.23 2.80
CA PRO A 51 3.55 -5.41 3.96
C PRO A 51 4.52 -4.26 3.64
N GLY A 52 4.61 -3.31 4.57
CA GLY A 52 5.54 -2.18 4.49
C GLY A 52 7.02 -2.55 4.62
N ALA A 53 7.89 -1.54 4.51
CA ALA A 53 9.34 -1.71 4.35
C ALA A 53 10.04 -2.44 5.50
N ASN A 54 9.47 -2.39 6.72
CA ASN A 54 10.05 -2.90 7.96
C ASN A 54 9.39 -4.20 8.44
N TYR A 55 8.97 -5.07 7.51
CA TYR A 55 8.36 -6.35 7.82
C TYR A 55 9.42 -7.47 7.92
N TYR A 56 9.29 -8.30 8.96
CA TYR A 56 10.21 -9.39 9.28
C TYR A 56 9.47 -10.73 9.51
N GLY A 57 8.39 -10.96 8.77
CA GLY A 57 7.58 -12.17 8.91
C GLY A 57 6.75 -12.20 10.21
N LYS A 58 6.43 -13.41 10.68
CA LYS A 58 5.66 -13.65 11.92
C LYS A 58 6.33 -13.13 13.21
N GLN A 59 7.60 -12.72 13.14
CA GLN A 59 8.33 -12.09 14.25
C GLN A 59 8.38 -10.57 14.12
N ALA A 60 7.57 -9.97 13.23
CA ALA A 60 7.56 -8.53 13.03
C ALA A 60 7.26 -7.80 14.35
N PRO A 61 8.10 -6.84 14.80
CA PRO A 61 7.86 -6.06 16.02
C PRO A 61 6.73 -5.01 15.85
N ASN A 62 5.89 -5.17 14.82
CA ASN A 62 4.86 -4.23 14.40
C ASN A 62 3.50 -4.82 14.78
N ILE A 63 2.90 -4.25 15.84
CA ILE A 63 1.59 -4.64 16.38
C ILE A 63 0.50 -4.53 15.32
N PHE A 64 0.55 -3.52 14.45
CA PHE A 64 -0.40 -3.36 13.36
C PHE A 64 -0.40 -4.58 12.41
N ASN A 65 0.77 -5.01 11.93
CA ASN A 65 0.88 -6.15 11.02
C ASN A 65 0.42 -7.45 11.69
N ILE A 66 0.83 -7.68 12.95
CA ILE A 66 0.39 -8.86 13.72
C ILE A 66 -1.13 -8.88 13.84
N THR A 67 -1.73 -7.74 14.22
CA THR A 67 -3.17 -7.62 14.43
C THR A 67 -3.92 -7.85 13.12
N LEU A 68 -3.54 -7.15 12.05
CA LEU A 68 -4.16 -7.28 10.73
C LEU A 68 -4.09 -8.73 10.21
N CYS A 69 -2.90 -9.34 10.22
CA CYS A 69 -2.73 -10.69 9.73
C CYS A 69 -3.50 -11.70 10.58
N SER A 70 -3.50 -11.56 11.91
CA SER A 70 -4.23 -12.49 12.79
C SER A 70 -5.74 -12.45 12.54
N TYR A 71 -6.33 -11.26 12.36
CA TYR A 71 -7.76 -11.15 12.05
C TYR A 71 -8.08 -11.71 10.66
N LEU A 72 -7.29 -11.37 9.64
CA LEU A 72 -7.53 -11.85 8.28
C LEU A 72 -7.33 -13.37 8.16
N GLU A 73 -6.29 -13.93 8.79
CA GLU A 73 -6.09 -15.39 8.86
C GLU A 73 -7.27 -16.08 9.58
N GLY A 74 -7.75 -15.52 10.70
CA GLY A 74 -8.87 -16.10 11.45
C GLY A 74 -10.22 -16.03 10.73
N LEU A 75 -10.45 -14.98 9.93
CA LEU A 75 -11.71 -14.77 9.22
C LEU A 75 -11.74 -15.46 7.86
N LEU A 76 -10.63 -15.40 7.10
CA LEU A 76 -10.51 -15.84 5.70
C LEU A 76 -9.80 -17.18 5.53
N GLY A 77 -9.07 -17.66 6.55
CA GLY A 77 -8.37 -18.94 6.48
C GLY A 77 -7.38 -19.03 5.32
N ASN A 78 -7.53 -20.04 4.46
CA ASN A 78 -6.63 -20.33 3.34
C ASN A 78 -6.72 -19.33 2.19
N ASP A 79 -7.77 -18.48 2.18
CA ASP A 79 -7.96 -17.46 1.16
C ASP A 79 -7.15 -16.19 1.42
N PHE A 80 -6.51 -16.09 2.59
CA PHE A 80 -5.59 -15.02 2.91
C PHE A 80 -4.13 -15.48 2.86
N LYS A 81 -3.29 -14.70 2.18
CA LYS A 81 -1.84 -14.94 2.06
C LYS A 81 -1.06 -13.65 2.22
N ILE A 82 0.17 -13.78 2.71
CA ILE A 82 1.13 -12.68 2.78
C ILE A 82 2.14 -12.85 1.65
N ILE A 83 2.42 -11.77 0.91
CA ILE A 83 3.45 -11.72 -0.13
C ILE A 83 4.63 -10.92 0.43
N ASP A 84 5.60 -11.61 1.01
CA ASP A 84 6.79 -11.02 1.61
C ASP A 84 8.11 -11.39 0.90
N GLU A 85 8.08 -12.34 -0.03
CA GLU A 85 9.24 -12.79 -0.82
C GLU A 85 9.93 -11.67 -1.61
N PRO A 86 9.20 -10.65 -2.14
CA PRO A 86 9.82 -9.51 -2.79
C PRO A 86 10.58 -8.57 -1.84
N LEU A 87 10.37 -8.64 -0.51
CA LEU A 87 10.96 -7.69 0.43
C LEU A 87 12.44 -7.99 0.67
N SER A 88 13.24 -6.92 0.70
CA SER A 88 14.61 -6.99 1.17
C SER A 88 14.62 -7.07 2.70
N LYS A 89 15.60 -7.79 3.26
CA LYS A 89 15.88 -7.79 4.71
C LYS A 89 16.34 -6.41 5.22
N LEU A 90 16.75 -5.52 4.31
CA LEU A 90 17.16 -4.15 4.62
C LEU A 90 15.99 -3.18 4.35
N PRO A 91 15.35 -2.59 5.38
CA PRO A 91 14.20 -1.70 5.18
C PRO A 91 14.50 -0.51 4.27
N LEU A 92 15.70 0.07 4.38
CA LEU A 92 16.13 1.18 3.52
C LEU A 92 16.19 0.79 2.04
N ALA A 93 16.54 -0.45 1.72
CA ALA A 93 16.55 -0.92 0.33
C ALA A 93 15.12 -1.03 -0.23
N ASN A 94 14.13 -1.38 0.61
CA ASN A 94 12.73 -1.37 0.22
C ASN A 94 12.26 0.08 -0.02
N VAL A 95 12.49 0.99 0.93
CA VAL A 95 12.13 2.41 0.78
C VAL A 95 12.77 3.02 -0.46
N GLY A 96 14.07 2.82 -0.67
CA GLY A 96 14.78 3.31 -1.85
C GLY A 96 14.19 2.76 -3.15
N TRP A 97 13.83 1.48 -3.19
CA TRP A 97 13.14 0.91 -4.35
C TRP A 97 11.78 1.59 -4.60
N ALA A 98 10.98 1.83 -3.56
CA ALA A 98 9.68 2.49 -3.71
C ALA A 98 9.83 3.95 -4.15
N LEU A 99 10.83 4.68 -3.65
CA LEU A 99 11.13 6.03 -4.11
C LEU A 99 11.53 6.09 -5.60
N LEU A 100 12.11 5.03 -6.15
CA LEU A 100 12.49 4.94 -7.57
C LEU A 100 11.33 4.52 -8.49
N HIS A 101 10.27 3.90 -7.94
CA HIS A 101 9.22 3.25 -8.73
C HIS A 101 7.80 3.71 -8.36
N GLY A 102 7.64 4.66 -7.44
CA GLY A 102 6.33 5.11 -6.96
C GLY A 102 5.68 6.22 -7.78
N GLN A 103 6.34 6.68 -8.85
CA GLN A 103 5.89 7.83 -9.64
C GLN A 103 5.24 7.45 -10.96
N GLN A 104 5.69 6.36 -11.57
CA GLN A 104 5.26 5.92 -12.90
C GLN A 104 5.23 4.39 -13.00
N PRO A 105 4.38 3.82 -13.88
CA PRO A 105 4.40 2.38 -14.16
C PRO A 105 5.79 1.93 -14.64
N VAL A 106 6.24 0.76 -14.17
CA VAL A 106 7.49 0.15 -14.64
C VAL A 106 7.31 -0.27 -16.09
N ARG A 107 8.15 0.24 -16.99
CA ARG A 107 8.07 -0.05 -18.43
C ARG A 107 8.20 -1.54 -18.78
N HIS A 108 9.01 -2.28 -18.02
CA HIS A 108 9.26 -3.72 -18.23
C HIS A 108 9.09 -4.48 -16.91
N PRO A 109 7.84 -4.73 -16.48
CA PRO A 109 7.58 -5.30 -15.15
C PRO A 109 8.16 -6.72 -14.99
N ASP A 110 8.30 -7.50 -16.07
CA ASP A 110 8.97 -8.82 -16.08
C ASP A 110 10.47 -8.79 -15.74
N LYS A 111 11.11 -7.65 -16.01
CA LYS A 111 12.52 -7.43 -15.68
C LYS A 111 12.69 -6.90 -14.25
N ASN A 112 11.61 -6.43 -13.63
CA ASN A 112 11.64 -5.99 -12.23
C ASN A 112 11.40 -7.18 -11.31
N ARG A 113 12.46 -7.60 -10.61
CA ARG A 113 12.44 -8.77 -9.72
C ARG A 113 11.30 -8.74 -8.70
N LYS A 114 11.04 -7.60 -8.06
CA LYS A 114 10.02 -7.53 -6.99
C LYS A 114 8.62 -7.70 -7.56
N VAL A 115 8.32 -7.01 -8.67
CA VAL A 115 7.02 -7.12 -9.36
C VAL A 115 6.81 -8.53 -9.90
N ARG A 116 7.84 -9.13 -10.54
CA ARG A 116 7.75 -10.51 -11.06
C ARG A 116 7.51 -11.54 -9.96
N LEU A 117 8.20 -11.45 -8.83
CA LEU A 117 8.00 -12.39 -7.72
C LEU A 117 6.58 -12.30 -7.16
N ALA A 118 6.07 -11.09 -6.93
CA ALA A 118 4.70 -10.90 -6.45
C ALA A 118 3.65 -11.38 -7.46
N PHE A 119 3.90 -11.15 -8.75
CA PHE A 119 3.02 -11.60 -9.83
C PHE A 119 2.94 -13.11 -9.91
N ASN A 120 4.09 -13.80 -9.97
CA ASN A 120 4.10 -15.26 -10.00
C ASN A 120 3.39 -15.84 -8.77
N ARG A 121 3.58 -15.22 -7.59
CA ARG A 121 2.90 -15.68 -6.38
C ARG A 121 1.38 -15.68 -6.51
N ILE A 122 0.80 -14.62 -7.09
CA ILE A 122 -0.64 -14.53 -7.32
C ILE A 122 -1.08 -15.49 -8.41
N ILE A 123 -0.39 -15.51 -9.56
CA ILE A 123 -0.77 -16.35 -10.69
C ILE A 123 -0.69 -17.84 -10.36
N ASP A 124 0.34 -18.28 -9.63
CA ASP A 124 0.50 -19.68 -9.21
C ASP A 124 -0.59 -20.11 -8.21
N ASP A 125 -1.20 -19.15 -7.51
CA ASP A 125 -2.24 -19.38 -6.49
C ASP A 125 -3.67 -19.25 -7.04
N THR A 126 -3.86 -18.56 -8.16
CA THR A 126 -5.15 -18.43 -8.85
C THR A 126 -5.35 -19.58 -9.82
N THR A 127 -6.39 -20.38 -9.61
CA THR A 127 -6.63 -21.61 -10.38
C THR A 127 -7.60 -21.40 -11.53
N ASP A 128 -8.49 -20.41 -11.43
CA ASP A 128 -9.54 -20.15 -12.40
C ASP A 128 -9.55 -18.69 -12.88
N GLN A 129 -10.08 -18.50 -14.08
CA GLN A 129 -10.08 -17.22 -14.82
C GLN A 129 -11.05 -16.16 -14.25
N THR A 130 -11.74 -16.46 -13.14
CA THR A 130 -12.79 -15.62 -12.53
C THR A 130 -12.53 -15.29 -11.06
N ASP A 131 -11.32 -15.54 -10.55
CA ASP A 131 -10.98 -15.24 -9.16
C ASP A 131 -11.05 -13.72 -8.89
N GLN A 132 -11.64 -13.36 -7.74
CA GLN A 132 -11.58 -11.99 -7.24
C GLN A 132 -10.28 -11.82 -6.46
N ILE A 133 -9.44 -10.87 -6.87
CA ILE A 133 -8.09 -10.67 -6.34
C ILE A 133 -8.06 -9.38 -5.53
N THR A 134 -7.96 -9.51 -4.22
CA THR A 134 -7.87 -8.36 -3.31
C THR A 134 -6.44 -8.20 -2.81
N ILE A 135 -5.79 -7.08 -3.17
CA ILE A 135 -4.42 -6.75 -2.74
C ILE A 135 -4.48 -5.67 -1.69
N ILE A 136 -4.16 -6.05 -0.45
CA ILE A 136 -4.05 -5.19 0.71
C ILE A 136 -2.59 -4.79 0.86
N SER A 137 -2.29 -3.52 1.11
CA SER A 137 -0.90 -3.10 1.26
C SER A 137 -0.73 -1.87 2.13
N SER A 138 0.51 -1.68 2.60
CA SER A 138 0.88 -0.53 3.40
C SER A 138 2.26 0.05 3.06
N SER A 139 2.43 1.37 3.16
CA SER A 139 3.74 2.03 3.00
C SER A 139 4.42 1.62 1.67
N PHE A 140 5.67 1.18 1.71
CA PHE A 140 6.38 0.56 0.58
C PHE A 140 5.53 -0.45 -0.22
N GLY A 141 4.73 -1.26 0.47
CA GLY A 141 3.89 -2.28 -0.14
C GLY A 141 2.88 -1.69 -1.13
N SER A 142 2.42 -0.45 -0.94
CA SER A 142 1.46 0.17 -1.87
C SER A 142 2.06 0.48 -3.23
N VAL A 143 3.36 0.82 -3.29
CA VAL A 143 4.07 0.98 -4.57
C VAL A 143 4.17 -0.36 -5.28
N LEU A 144 4.56 -1.43 -4.57
CA LEU A 144 4.64 -2.77 -5.16
C LEU A 144 3.26 -3.27 -5.60
N ALA A 145 2.22 -3.09 -4.79
CA ALA A 145 0.84 -3.44 -5.10
C ALA A 145 0.33 -2.70 -6.36
N SER A 146 0.66 -1.41 -6.49
CA SER A 146 0.29 -0.62 -7.67
C SER A 146 0.95 -1.15 -8.95
N GLN A 147 2.25 -1.43 -8.89
CA GLN A 147 2.98 -2.01 -10.04
C GLN A 147 2.47 -3.41 -10.39
N LEU A 148 2.15 -4.20 -9.37
CA LEU A 148 1.60 -5.55 -9.50
C LEU A 148 0.21 -5.53 -10.15
N ALA A 149 -0.68 -4.65 -9.68
CA ALA A 149 -2.04 -4.57 -10.23
C ALA A 149 -2.07 -4.13 -11.69
N ILE A 150 -1.21 -3.20 -12.10
CA ILE A 150 -1.05 -2.85 -13.52
C ILE A 150 -0.63 -4.09 -14.31
N LYS A 151 0.38 -4.83 -13.82
CA LYS A 151 0.84 -6.05 -14.50
C LYS A 151 -0.25 -7.12 -14.59
N LEU A 152 -1.01 -7.35 -13.51
CA LEU A 152 -2.12 -8.30 -13.48
C LEU A 152 -3.21 -7.87 -14.46
N ALA A 153 -3.67 -6.62 -14.41
CA ALA A 153 -4.70 -6.10 -15.30
C ALA A 153 -4.32 -6.27 -16.77
N LEU A 154 -3.07 -5.95 -17.15
CA LEU A 154 -2.59 -6.12 -18.53
C LEU A 154 -2.47 -7.60 -18.92
N HIS A 155 -2.08 -8.48 -17.99
CA HIS A 155 -2.04 -9.91 -18.24
C HIS A 155 -3.45 -10.46 -18.53
N TYR A 156 -4.42 -10.16 -17.67
CA TYR A 156 -5.79 -10.62 -17.87
C TYR A 156 -6.47 -9.98 -19.09
N GLU A 157 -6.22 -8.68 -19.36
CA GLU A 157 -6.69 -8.01 -20.59
C GLU A 157 -6.16 -8.75 -21.84
N SER A 158 -4.90 -9.20 -21.83
CA SER A 158 -4.30 -9.95 -22.94
C SER A 158 -4.87 -11.36 -23.12
N GLU A 159 -5.31 -11.98 -22.02
CA GLU A 159 -5.97 -13.30 -22.03
C GLU A 159 -7.49 -13.19 -22.28
N THR A 160 -8.01 -11.98 -22.53
CA THR A 160 -9.45 -11.69 -22.69
C THR A 160 -10.29 -12.06 -21.46
N LEU A 161 -9.68 -11.96 -20.28
CA LEU A 161 -10.29 -12.25 -18.99
C LEU A 161 -10.62 -10.96 -18.24
N GLN A 162 -11.61 -11.03 -17.35
CA GLN A 162 -12.06 -9.92 -16.53
C GLN A 162 -12.01 -10.30 -15.04
N PRO A 163 -10.81 -10.25 -14.42
CA PRO A 163 -10.68 -10.45 -12.99
C PRO A 163 -11.29 -9.26 -12.24
N GLU A 164 -11.79 -9.50 -11.04
CA GLU A 164 -12.12 -8.41 -10.13
C GLU A 164 -10.91 -8.10 -9.26
N ILE A 165 -10.07 -7.16 -9.71
CA ILE A 165 -8.90 -6.71 -8.93
C ILE A 165 -9.33 -5.58 -7.98
N ASN A 166 -9.12 -5.76 -6.69
CA ASN A 166 -9.37 -4.76 -5.65
C ASN A 166 -8.05 -4.33 -5.01
N LEU A 167 -7.86 -3.02 -4.82
CA LEU A 167 -6.68 -2.43 -4.22
C LEU A 167 -7.03 -1.72 -2.93
N ILE A 168 -6.31 -2.03 -1.85
CA ILE A 168 -6.46 -1.39 -0.55
C ILE A 168 -5.11 -0.87 -0.10
N PHE A 169 -5.02 0.46 0.06
CA PHE A 169 -3.79 1.15 0.41
C PHE A 169 -3.92 1.86 1.76
N GLY A 170 -3.04 1.56 2.71
CA GLY A 170 -2.89 2.38 3.92
C GLY A 170 -1.47 2.92 4.10
N ALA A 171 -1.35 4.11 4.69
CA ALA A 171 -0.09 4.87 4.73
C ALA A 171 0.65 4.84 3.38
N SER A 172 -0.08 5.06 2.28
CA SER A 172 0.36 4.76 0.91
C SER A 172 1.47 5.69 0.46
N MET A 173 2.61 5.15 0.03
CA MET A 173 3.67 6.01 -0.52
C MET A 173 3.33 6.59 -1.90
N VAL A 174 2.40 5.99 -2.64
CA VAL A 174 2.01 6.41 -3.99
C VAL A 174 1.24 7.72 -3.93
N ASN A 175 1.62 8.72 -4.72
CA ASN A 175 0.90 9.99 -4.78
C ASN A 175 -0.28 9.90 -5.76
N LYS A 176 -1.47 10.41 -5.40
CA LYS A 176 -2.66 10.39 -6.27
C LYS A 176 -2.45 11.09 -7.62
N ASP A 177 -1.58 12.09 -7.67
CA ASP A 177 -1.29 12.81 -8.89
C ASP A 177 -0.15 12.20 -9.70
N SER A 178 0.44 11.10 -9.23
CA SER A 178 1.52 10.41 -9.95
C SER A 178 0.97 9.71 -11.19
N ALA A 179 1.80 9.58 -12.23
CA ALA A 179 1.45 8.80 -13.41
C ALA A 179 1.11 7.35 -13.07
N LEU A 180 1.73 6.80 -12.00
CA LEU A 180 1.42 5.48 -11.48
C LEU A 180 -0.04 5.37 -11.01
N PHE A 181 -0.50 6.30 -10.16
CA PHE A 181 -1.87 6.26 -9.66
C PHE A 181 -2.90 6.56 -10.75
N GLN A 182 -2.58 7.49 -11.64
CA GLN A 182 -3.43 7.80 -12.79
C GLN A 182 -3.62 6.59 -13.71
N GLU A 183 -2.59 5.74 -13.86
CA GLU A 183 -2.73 4.49 -14.62
C GLU A 183 -3.68 3.51 -13.91
N LEU A 184 -3.63 3.39 -12.59
CA LEU A 184 -4.61 2.59 -11.84
C LEU A 184 -6.04 3.11 -12.04
N LYS A 185 -6.24 4.43 -12.03
CA LYS A 185 -7.56 5.03 -12.28
C LYS A 185 -8.06 4.75 -13.69
N LYS A 186 -7.19 4.74 -14.72
CA LYS A 186 -7.58 4.33 -16.07
C LYS A 186 -7.99 2.86 -16.13
N LEU A 187 -7.23 1.99 -15.49
CA LEU A 187 -7.57 0.56 -15.42
C LEU A 187 -8.88 0.33 -14.66
N GLN A 188 -9.18 1.16 -13.65
CA GLN A 188 -10.47 1.16 -12.98
C GLN A 188 -11.61 1.62 -13.90
N GLN A 189 -11.40 2.66 -14.70
CA GLN A 189 -12.37 3.12 -15.70
C GLN A 189 -12.63 2.08 -16.81
N LYS A 190 -11.66 1.20 -17.06
CA LYS A 190 -11.78 0.05 -17.97
C LYS A 190 -12.39 -1.19 -17.31
N GLU A 191 -12.81 -1.11 -16.05
CA GLU A 191 -13.36 -2.22 -15.26
C GLU A 191 -12.38 -3.40 -15.05
N LEU A 192 -11.07 -3.19 -15.24
CA LEU A 192 -10.02 -4.17 -14.93
C LEU A 192 -9.57 -4.11 -13.46
N ILE A 193 -9.86 -2.98 -12.80
CA ILE A 193 -9.73 -2.79 -11.35
C ILE A 193 -11.11 -2.36 -10.88
N ASN A 194 -11.68 -3.05 -9.90
CA ASN A 194 -13.01 -2.73 -9.40
C ASN A 194 -12.90 -1.60 -8.35
N TYR A 195 -12.15 -1.85 -7.27
CA TYR A 195 -11.96 -0.87 -6.19
C TYR A 195 -10.51 -0.41 -6.04
N ILE A 196 -10.36 0.87 -5.69
CA ILE A 196 -9.12 1.46 -5.18
C ILE A 196 -9.49 2.21 -3.90
N VAL A 197 -9.31 1.56 -2.75
CA VAL A 197 -9.45 2.15 -1.41
C VAL A 197 -8.15 2.85 -1.08
N TYR A 198 -8.17 4.18 -0.99
CA TYR A 198 -6.97 4.98 -0.79
C TYR A 198 -7.09 5.84 0.45
N ASP A 199 -8.08 6.74 0.54
CA ASP A 199 -8.11 7.78 1.58
C ASP A 199 -8.46 7.22 2.97
N GLU A 200 -9.32 6.21 2.99
CA GLU A 200 -9.97 5.64 4.16
C GLU A 200 -8.98 5.09 5.19
N LEU A 201 -7.76 4.74 4.74
CA LEU A 201 -6.72 4.14 5.57
C LEU A 201 -5.47 5.02 5.68
N GLN A 202 -5.52 6.27 5.20
CA GLN A 202 -4.45 7.24 5.44
C GLN A 202 -4.63 7.92 6.79
N ASP A 203 -3.52 8.13 7.49
CA ASP A 203 -3.53 8.84 8.77
C ASP A 203 -3.29 10.34 8.55
N PRO A 204 -4.18 11.22 9.05
CA PRO A 204 -3.95 12.66 9.01
C PRO A 204 -2.60 13.02 9.63
N GLY A 205 -1.77 13.73 8.87
CA GLY A 205 -0.43 14.11 9.29
C GLY A 205 0.66 13.06 9.04
N ASP A 206 0.33 11.85 8.57
CA ASP A 206 1.34 10.89 8.09
C ASP A 206 1.84 11.28 6.71
N ASN A 207 2.96 11.99 6.71
CA ASN A 207 3.62 12.50 5.52
C ASN A 207 4.35 11.41 4.70
N VAL A 208 4.33 10.13 5.12
CA VAL A 208 4.65 9.00 4.24
C VAL A 208 3.62 8.89 3.11
N THR A 209 2.38 9.33 3.38
CA THR A 209 1.30 9.35 2.41
C THR A 209 1.67 10.21 1.20
N GLY A 210 1.71 9.62 0.02
CA GLY A 210 2.09 10.30 -1.22
C GLY A 210 3.56 10.72 -1.29
N MET A 211 4.44 10.18 -0.41
CA MET A 211 5.87 10.53 -0.34
C MET A 211 6.58 10.39 -1.70
N CYS A 212 6.18 9.41 -2.53
CA CYS A 212 6.79 9.21 -3.84
C CYS A 212 6.58 10.39 -4.81
N GLY A 213 5.58 11.26 -4.61
CA GLY A 213 5.33 12.41 -5.46
C GLY A 213 5.05 12.06 -6.94
N LYS A 214 5.11 13.06 -7.81
CA LYS A 214 4.90 12.94 -9.27
C LYS A 214 6.20 12.65 -10.03
N SER A 215 7.35 12.91 -9.42
CA SER A 215 8.67 12.72 -10.03
C SER A 215 9.67 12.17 -9.02
N MET A 216 10.72 11.51 -9.52
CA MET A 216 11.76 10.93 -8.67
C MET A 216 12.45 12.00 -7.81
N LEU A 217 12.74 13.17 -8.38
CA LEU A 217 13.31 14.29 -7.64
C LEU A 217 12.40 14.74 -6.49
N GLN A 218 11.09 14.82 -6.74
CA GLN A 218 10.12 15.15 -5.70
C GLN A 218 10.08 14.07 -4.61
N ALA A 219 10.16 12.78 -4.99
CA ALA A 219 10.20 11.66 -4.06
C ALA A 219 11.36 11.78 -3.06
N PHE A 220 12.58 11.99 -3.58
CA PHE A 220 13.76 12.14 -2.74
C PHE A 220 13.73 13.42 -1.92
N SER A 221 13.22 14.52 -2.49
CA SER A 221 13.03 15.79 -1.76
C SER A 221 12.07 15.63 -0.59
N ASN A 222 10.93 14.95 -0.79
CA ASN A 222 9.97 14.63 0.27
C ASN A 222 10.62 13.76 1.35
N ALA A 223 11.26 12.65 0.97
CA ALA A 223 11.94 11.76 1.91
C ALA A 223 13.02 12.49 2.74
N PHE A 224 13.76 13.41 2.12
CA PHE A 224 14.75 14.23 2.80
C PHE A 224 14.11 15.23 3.78
N ARG A 225 13.04 15.91 3.38
CA ARG A 225 12.28 16.83 4.26
C ARG A 225 11.66 16.11 5.46
N MET A 226 11.19 14.88 5.30
CA MET A 226 10.72 14.03 6.40
C MET A 226 11.84 13.62 7.36
N THR A 227 13.05 13.44 6.82
CA THR A 227 14.21 13.02 7.58
C THR A 227 14.76 14.16 8.42
N CYS A 228 14.93 15.34 7.82
CA CYS A 228 15.51 16.51 8.47
C CYS A 228 14.47 17.48 9.06
N VAL A 229 13.18 17.24 8.84
CA VAL A 229 12.04 18.00 9.39
C VAL A 229 12.14 19.50 9.07
N PHE A 230 12.11 19.84 7.78
CA PHE A 230 12.16 21.25 7.39
C PHE A 230 11.20 21.55 6.23
N GLY A 231 10.54 22.72 6.33
CA GLY A 231 9.64 23.28 5.31
C GLY A 231 8.28 22.59 5.18
N GLY A 232 7.26 23.36 4.77
CA GLY A 232 5.91 22.86 4.47
C GLY A 232 5.27 22.07 5.61
N ASN A 233 4.52 21.01 5.25
CA ASN A 233 3.80 20.14 6.20
C ASN A 233 4.72 19.31 7.10
N TYR A 234 6.03 19.34 6.88
CA TYR A 234 7.01 18.59 7.67
C TYR A 234 7.48 19.39 8.89
N LEU A 235 7.30 20.72 8.91
CA LEU A 235 7.79 21.58 9.99
C LEU A 235 7.07 21.28 11.31
N GLY A 236 7.83 21.03 12.38
CA GLY A 236 7.30 20.75 13.71
C GLY A 236 6.86 19.31 13.94
N GLN A 237 6.91 18.45 12.92
CA GLN A 237 6.64 17.01 13.08
C GLN A 237 7.90 16.26 13.56
N PRO A 238 7.78 15.11 14.27
CA PRO A 238 8.94 14.26 14.54
C PRO A 238 9.55 13.75 13.23
N SER A 239 10.87 13.60 13.17
CA SER A 239 11.56 13.00 12.02
C SER A 239 11.10 11.56 11.77
N ILE A 240 11.05 11.11 10.51
CA ILE A 240 10.83 9.69 10.17
C ILE A 240 11.92 8.76 10.75
N LEU A 241 13.07 9.29 11.16
CA LEU A 241 14.10 8.52 11.86
C LEU A 241 13.81 8.36 13.37
N ASN A 242 12.91 9.15 13.93
CA ASN A 242 12.46 8.99 15.30
C ASN A 242 11.40 7.88 15.36
N ASN A 243 11.83 6.68 15.73
CA ASN A 243 11.01 5.48 15.83
C ASN A 243 10.39 5.27 17.22
N HIS A 244 10.39 6.28 18.09
CA HIS A 244 9.77 6.16 19.41
C HIS A 244 8.27 5.87 19.27
N PRO A 245 7.72 4.85 19.94
CA PRO A 245 6.36 4.35 19.69
C PRO A 245 5.23 5.36 19.97
N TYR A 246 5.46 6.33 20.86
CA TYR A 246 4.44 7.33 21.25
C TYR A 246 4.79 8.79 20.94
N LYS A 247 6.04 9.03 20.53
CA LYS A 247 6.59 10.40 20.35
C LYS A 247 7.38 10.55 19.06
N GLY A 248 7.54 9.43 18.34
CA GLY A 248 8.20 9.38 17.05
C GLY A 248 7.30 9.80 15.92
N HIS A 249 7.74 9.58 14.70
CA HIS A 249 6.93 9.86 13.52
C HIS A 249 5.59 9.11 13.60
N ILE A 250 4.48 9.76 13.20
CA ILE A 250 3.14 9.16 13.23
C ILE A 250 3.10 7.81 12.51
N HIS A 251 3.80 7.68 11.37
CA HIS A 251 3.98 6.40 10.68
C HIS A 251 4.43 5.26 11.62
N TRP A 252 5.45 5.50 12.45
CA TRP A 252 5.94 4.53 13.42
C TRP A 252 4.95 4.31 14.56
N GLN A 253 4.29 5.36 15.06
CA GLN A 253 3.26 5.22 16.09
C GLN A 253 2.13 4.29 15.61
N ARG A 254 1.69 4.45 14.36
CA ARG A 254 0.66 3.63 13.74
C ARG A 254 1.08 2.18 13.52
N THR A 255 2.37 1.90 13.30
CA THR A 255 2.87 0.52 13.31
C THR A 255 2.73 -0.17 14.68
N GLN A 256 2.54 0.59 15.76
CA GLN A 256 2.36 0.06 17.11
C GLN A 256 0.89 0.08 17.56
N SER A 257 -0.06 0.30 16.63
CA SER A 257 -1.48 0.41 16.92
C SER A 257 -2.25 -0.84 16.53
N MET A 258 -2.90 -1.48 17.50
CA MET A 258 -3.90 -2.53 17.23
C MET A 258 -5.11 -1.96 16.50
N ASP A 259 -5.55 -0.76 16.90
CA ASP A 259 -6.71 -0.10 16.30
C ASP A 259 -6.53 0.13 14.81
N LYS A 260 -5.32 0.46 14.36
CA LYS A 260 -5.04 0.58 12.93
C LYS A 260 -5.22 -0.76 12.19
N GLY A 261 -4.86 -1.87 12.83
CA GLY A 261 -5.06 -3.21 12.26
C GLY A 261 -6.56 -3.55 12.16
N LYS A 262 -7.33 -3.25 13.21
CA LYS A 262 -8.79 -3.41 13.23
C LYS A 262 -9.49 -2.53 12.21
N GLU A 263 -9.00 -1.30 12.00
CA GLU A 263 -9.53 -0.37 11.01
C GLU A 263 -9.43 -0.93 9.60
N PHE A 264 -8.27 -1.52 9.23
CA PHE A 264 -8.13 -2.22 7.95
C PHE A 264 -9.17 -3.34 7.80
N VAL A 265 -9.33 -4.19 8.82
CA VAL A 265 -10.29 -5.30 8.78
C VAL A 265 -11.72 -4.79 8.60
N ARG A 266 -12.10 -3.73 9.32
CA ARG A 266 -13.39 -3.06 9.19
C ARG A 266 -13.61 -2.54 7.77
N VAL A 267 -12.67 -1.78 7.23
CA VAL A 267 -12.80 -1.22 5.87
C VAL A 267 -12.94 -2.34 4.84
N ILE A 268 -12.07 -3.35 4.89
CA ILE A 268 -12.03 -4.43 3.89
C ILE A 268 -13.29 -5.33 3.96
N LEU A 269 -13.64 -5.81 5.15
CA LEU A 269 -14.64 -6.88 5.31
C LEU A 269 -16.05 -6.36 5.64
N ILE A 270 -16.16 -5.15 6.19
CA ILE A 270 -17.45 -4.60 6.64
C ILE A 270 -17.91 -3.47 5.73
N ASP A 271 -17.07 -2.45 5.52
CA ASP A 271 -17.47 -1.26 4.76
C ASP A 271 -17.56 -1.58 3.25
N TYR A 272 -16.58 -2.31 2.72
CA TYR A 272 -16.54 -2.72 1.30
C TYR A 272 -17.07 -4.13 1.04
N GLU A 273 -17.29 -4.93 2.09
CA GLU A 273 -17.83 -6.31 1.99
C GLU A 273 -17.07 -7.19 0.98
N LEU A 274 -15.74 -7.01 0.85
CA LEU A 274 -14.96 -7.68 -0.20
C LEU A 274 -14.91 -9.20 -0.04
N ALA A 275 -15.24 -9.71 1.15
CA ALA A 275 -15.29 -11.13 1.47
C ALA A 275 -16.72 -11.71 1.49
N GLY A 276 -17.71 -10.93 1.06
CA GLY A 276 -19.13 -11.30 1.09
C GLY A 276 -19.81 -11.20 2.48
N PRO A 277 -21.14 -11.38 2.51
CA PRO A 277 -21.97 -11.07 3.68
C PRO A 277 -21.72 -11.97 4.89
N GLN A 278 -21.41 -13.25 4.66
CA GLN A 278 -21.14 -14.20 5.76
C GLN A 278 -19.86 -13.84 6.52
N VAL A 279 -18.81 -13.41 5.80
CA VAL A 279 -17.56 -12.98 6.44
C VAL A 279 -17.75 -11.62 7.12
N LYS A 280 -18.54 -10.73 6.54
CA LYS A 280 -18.93 -9.45 7.17
C LYS A 280 -19.61 -9.64 8.52
N GLU A 281 -20.58 -10.56 8.62
CA GLU A 281 -21.25 -10.86 9.89
C GLU A 281 -20.26 -11.35 10.95
N ARG A 282 -19.38 -12.30 10.60
CA ARG A 282 -18.31 -12.77 11.49
C ARG A 282 -17.33 -11.66 11.88
N ALA A 283 -16.97 -10.78 10.95
CA ALA A 283 -16.09 -9.65 11.22
C ALA A 283 -16.73 -8.64 12.19
N LEU A 284 -18.03 -8.37 12.05
CA LEU A 284 -18.79 -7.53 12.98
C LEU A 284 -18.79 -8.11 14.40
N GLU A 285 -19.00 -9.42 14.54
CA GLU A 285 -18.97 -10.09 15.85
C GLU A 285 -17.59 -9.99 16.51
N VAL A 286 -16.53 -10.20 15.73
CA VAL A 286 -15.15 -10.24 16.22
C VAL A 286 -14.58 -8.84 16.54
N LEU A 287 -15.07 -7.80 15.86
CA LEU A 287 -14.64 -6.41 16.08
C LEU A 287 -15.53 -5.62 17.05
N SER A 288 -16.66 -6.19 17.49
CA SER A 288 -17.56 -5.54 18.46
C SER A 288 -16.85 -5.34 19.81
N PRO A 289 -16.89 -4.12 20.38
CA PRO A 289 -16.13 -3.78 21.59
C PRO A 289 -16.61 -4.46 22.89
N ASP A 290 -17.80 -5.09 22.89
CA ASP A 290 -18.50 -5.53 24.12
C ASP A 290 -18.85 -7.03 24.13
N ARG A 291 -17.84 -7.92 24.04
CA ARG A 291 -17.93 -9.30 24.55
C ARG A 291 -16.65 -9.70 25.28
#